data_AF-A0A7C6FC33-F1
#
_entry.id   AF-A0A7C6FC33-F1
#
_cell.length_a   1.000
_cell.length_b   1.000
_cell.length_c   1.000
_cell.angle_alpha   90.00
_cell.angle_beta   90.00
_cell.angle_gamma   90.00
#
_symmetry.space_group_name_H-M   'P 1'
#
loop_
_entity.id
_entity.type
_entity.pdbx_description
1 polymer ?
#
loop_
_entity_poly.entity_id
_entity_poly.type
_entity_poly.pdbx_seq_one_letter_code
_entity_poly.pdbx_strand_id
1 'polypeptide(L)'
;KGREVMRILPRNHDGVNEELISDKTRFVWDGLRRQRLDRPYVRRGGKLEAASWPIALAEAAKAIKGAKKLAGLVGDLASTEAAFSLKQLIEGQGGAVESRVDRAKLPAGNRSGYVGTATIEDLENAQMIQLIGTNPRAEAPVLNARIRKAWLRGAEIGLVGEKVDLTYDYAHLGDDRAALMGLLEHKFTKVLDVPSVVVIGQGAINEADGEAVLAAAMQLAEATGSKFMVLHTAAGRVGAMDVGAVTEGGLEAATDGADVIFNMGADELEIEAGPTVIYLGSHGDRGAHRADIILPAAAYTEETGIFVNTEGRPQLALRAAFPPGEAKETWAILRALSAELGATQGWDTHSALRSAMFAAFPHLHQIDAVPENDWQPVKTRKKPAKASFRGAVTDFYLTNPIARASALMGQLSAQAKARQAKDVAAE
;
A
#
# COMPACT_ATOMS: atom_id res chain seq x y z
N LYS A 1 9.10 24.63 -8.63
CA LYS A 1 9.70 25.78 -9.34
C LYS A 1 10.79 25.22 -10.23
N GLY A 2 10.60 25.26 -11.56
CA GLY A 2 11.42 24.43 -12.45
C GLY A 2 11.23 22.95 -12.13
N ARG A 3 12.33 22.19 -12.03
CA ARG A 3 12.31 20.73 -11.77
C ARG A 3 12.03 20.37 -10.31
N GLU A 4 12.02 21.33 -9.39
CA GLU A 4 11.93 21.04 -7.95
C GLU A 4 10.51 21.23 -7.40
N VAL A 5 10.03 20.24 -6.64
CA VAL A 5 8.80 20.33 -5.84
C VAL A 5 9.06 21.21 -4.62
N MET A 6 8.45 22.40 -4.55
CA MET A 6 8.73 23.38 -3.50
C MET A 6 7.87 23.22 -2.24
N ARG A 7 6.63 22.78 -2.41
CA ARG A 7 5.66 22.58 -1.34
C ARG A 7 4.55 21.66 -1.83
N ILE A 8 3.89 20.97 -0.90
CA ILE A 8 2.70 20.17 -1.15
C ILE A 8 1.55 20.81 -0.36
N LEU A 9 0.47 21.15 -1.06
CA LEU A 9 -0.73 21.76 -0.48
C LEU A 9 -1.94 20.86 -0.74
N PRO A 10 -2.93 20.88 0.16
CA PRO A 10 -4.18 20.18 -0.07
C PRO A 10 -4.94 20.82 -1.25
N ARG A 11 -5.77 20.02 -1.90
CA ARG A 11 -6.86 20.47 -2.76
C ARG A 11 -8.15 20.03 -2.08
N ASN A 12 -9.21 20.84 -2.17
CA ASN A 12 -10.48 20.43 -1.60
C ASN A 12 -11.02 19.18 -2.31
N HIS A 13 -11.42 18.18 -1.53
CA HIS A 13 -12.18 17.03 -1.99
C HIS A 13 -13.04 16.48 -0.84
N ASP A 14 -14.32 16.86 -0.82
CA ASP A 14 -15.25 16.57 0.29
C ASP A 14 -15.44 15.07 0.56
N GLY A 15 -15.35 14.24 -0.48
CA GLY A 15 -15.45 12.78 -0.38
C GLY A 15 -14.18 12.05 0.07
N VAL A 16 -13.06 12.74 0.31
CA VAL A 16 -11.77 12.10 0.67
C VAL A 16 -11.09 12.83 1.83
N ASN A 17 -10.60 14.04 1.59
CA ASN A 17 -9.72 14.74 2.52
C ASN A 17 -10.21 16.12 2.95
N GLU A 18 -11.35 16.58 2.45
CA GLU A 18 -11.79 17.97 2.53
C GLU A 18 -10.60 18.86 2.14
N GLU A 19 -10.18 19.76 3.03
CA GLU A 19 -9.07 20.68 2.84
C GLU A 19 -7.80 20.24 3.59
N LEU A 20 -7.77 19.02 4.13
CA LEU A 20 -6.70 18.54 5.01
C LEU A 20 -5.73 17.61 4.28
N ILE A 21 -4.47 17.66 4.69
CA ILE A 21 -3.44 16.65 4.42
C ILE A 21 -2.58 16.49 5.66
N SER A 22 -2.04 15.30 5.88
CA SER A 22 -1.16 15.01 7.01
C SER A 22 0.19 15.72 6.90
N ASP A 23 0.90 15.86 8.03
CA ASP A 23 2.24 16.46 8.05
C ASP A 23 3.22 15.70 7.15
N LYS A 24 3.18 14.37 7.15
CA LYS A 24 3.97 13.55 6.23
C LYS A 24 3.72 13.99 4.78
N THR A 25 2.46 14.05 4.35
CA THR A 25 2.11 14.46 2.98
C THR A 25 2.59 15.88 2.67
N ARG A 26 2.42 16.82 3.61
CA ARG A 26 2.74 18.24 3.42
C ARG A 26 4.24 18.50 3.32
N PHE A 27 5.04 17.79 4.11
CA PHE A 27 6.43 18.14 4.37
C PHE A 27 7.45 17.14 3.80
N VAL A 28 7.05 15.99 3.26
CA VAL A 28 7.94 14.96 2.68
C VAL A 28 8.66 15.40 1.38
N TRP A 29 8.34 16.58 0.85
CA TRP A 29 8.86 17.05 -0.45
C TRP A 29 10.38 17.17 -0.51
N ASP A 30 11.09 17.30 0.62
CA ASP A 30 12.56 17.32 0.64
C ASP A 30 13.15 15.91 0.40
N GLY A 31 12.42 14.86 0.78
CA GLY A 31 12.76 13.47 0.50
C GLY A 31 12.85 13.19 -1.00
N LEU A 32 11.97 13.80 -1.81
CA LEU A 32 11.98 13.70 -3.29
C LEU A 32 13.27 14.24 -3.94
N ARG A 33 14.13 14.92 -3.18
CA ARG A 33 15.40 15.51 -3.65
C ARG A 33 16.63 14.78 -3.12
N ARG A 34 16.46 13.82 -2.21
CA ARG A 34 17.54 13.16 -1.48
C ARG A 34 17.57 11.68 -1.78
N GLN A 35 18.78 11.12 -1.81
CA GLN A 35 19.00 9.68 -2.06
C GLN A 35 18.27 9.18 -3.32
N ARG A 36 18.12 10.04 -4.33
CA ARG A 36 17.45 9.71 -5.58
C ARG A 36 18.37 8.87 -6.45
N LEU A 37 17.80 7.84 -7.08
CA LEU A 37 18.48 7.06 -8.10
C LEU A 37 18.41 7.85 -9.42
N ASP A 38 19.57 8.27 -9.94
CA ASP A 38 19.66 9.17 -11.09
C ASP A 38 20.21 8.48 -12.34
N ARG A 39 20.73 7.25 -12.24
CA ARG A 39 21.27 6.46 -13.35
C ARG A 39 21.21 4.96 -13.03
N PRO A 40 21.34 4.08 -14.03
CA PRO A 40 21.40 2.64 -13.80
C PRO A 40 22.66 2.22 -13.04
N TYR A 41 22.55 1.16 -12.24
CA TYR A 41 23.69 0.54 -11.57
C TYR A 41 23.67 -0.97 -11.75
N VAL A 42 24.84 -1.59 -11.83
CA VAL A 42 25.00 -3.05 -11.86
C VAL A 42 26.07 -3.43 -10.84
N ARG A 43 25.81 -4.48 -10.07
CA ARG A 43 26.72 -4.98 -9.06
C ARG A 43 27.87 -5.75 -9.71
N ARG A 44 29.09 -5.29 -9.48
CA ARG A 44 30.34 -5.90 -9.96
C ARG A 44 31.33 -5.93 -8.81
N GLY A 45 32.00 -7.07 -8.59
CA GLY A 45 32.95 -7.22 -7.48
C GLY A 45 32.36 -6.86 -6.11
N GLY A 46 31.06 -7.12 -5.89
CA GLY A 46 30.35 -6.82 -4.64
C GLY A 46 29.89 -5.36 -4.48
N LYS A 47 30.21 -4.45 -5.40
CA LYS A 47 29.84 -3.03 -5.34
C LYS A 47 28.91 -2.65 -6.49
N LEU A 48 27.99 -1.73 -6.24
CA LEU A 48 27.16 -1.14 -7.30
C LEU A 48 28.00 -0.15 -8.10
N GLU A 49 28.18 -0.42 -9.39
CA GLU A 49 28.89 0.45 -10.33
C GLU A 49 27.88 1.06 -11.30
N ALA A 50 28.06 2.34 -11.64
CA ALA A 50 27.18 3.01 -12.61
C ALA A 50 27.27 2.32 -13.98
N ALA A 51 26.12 2.13 -14.62
CA ALA A 51 26.01 1.50 -15.92
C ALA A 51 25.14 2.35 -16.87
N SER A 52 25.31 2.15 -18.18
CA SER A 52 24.39 2.72 -19.15
C SER A 52 23.09 1.92 -19.21
N TRP A 53 22.00 2.55 -19.69
CA TRP A 53 20.71 1.88 -19.89
C TRP A 53 20.80 0.58 -20.72
N PRO A 54 21.48 0.53 -21.88
CA PRO A 54 21.62 -0.72 -22.63
C PRO A 54 22.28 -1.84 -21.83
N ILE A 55 23.31 -1.52 -21.03
CA ILE A 55 23.99 -2.52 -20.19
C ILE A 55 23.05 -3.02 -19.10
N ALA A 56 22.41 -2.11 -18.36
CA ALA A 56 21.53 -2.49 -17.25
C ALA A 56 20.30 -3.29 -17.71
N LEU A 57 19.69 -2.91 -18.85
CA LEU A 57 18.57 -3.65 -19.42
C LEU A 57 19.00 -5.02 -19.95
N ALA A 58 20.17 -5.13 -20.57
CA ALA A 58 20.70 -6.41 -21.04
C ALA A 58 21.00 -7.37 -19.87
N GLU A 59 21.59 -6.88 -18.78
CA GLU A 59 21.83 -7.68 -17.57
C GLU A 59 20.51 -8.09 -16.90
N ALA A 60 19.53 -7.19 -16.82
CA ALA A 60 18.21 -7.51 -16.27
C ALA A 60 17.49 -8.57 -17.12
N ALA A 61 17.49 -8.41 -18.43
CA ALA A 61 16.89 -9.36 -19.36
C ALA A 61 17.60 -10.72 -19.31
N LYS A 62 18.93 -10.74 -19.20
CA LYS A 62 19.73 -11.96 -19.05
C LYS A 62 19.38 -12.69 -17.75
N ALA A 63 19.26 -11.97 -16.63
CA ALA A 63 18.85 -12.55 -15.35
C ALA A 63 17.46 -13.18 -15.46
N ILE A 64 16.47 -12.43 -15.98
CA ILE A 64 15.10 -12.92 -16.15
C ILE A 64 15.03 -14.14 -17.06
N LYS A 65 15.69 -14.11 -18.23
CA LYS A 65 15.71 -15.26 -19.17
C LYS A 65 16.39 -16.50 -18.59
N GLY A 66 17.34 -16.30 -17.67
CA GLY A 66 18.04 -17.38 -16.98
C GLY A 66 17.35 -17.88 -15.72
N ALA A 67 16.26 -17.24 -15.28
CA ALA A 67 15.57 -17.57 -14.05
C ALA A 67 14.91 -18.95 -14.14
N LYS A 68 15.11 -19.78 -13.11
CA LYS A 68 14.34 -21.02 -12.93
C LYS A 68 12.99 -20.74 -12.28
N LYS A 69 12.95 -19.78 -11.36
CA LYS A 69 11.77 -19.26 -10.69
C LYS A 69 11.90 -17.75 -10.52
N LEU A 70 11.04 -17.04 -11.23
CA LEU A 70 10.98 -15.58 -11.25
C LEU A 70 9.84 -15.08 -10.36
N ALA A 71 10.14 -14.10 -9.50
CA ALA A 71 9.12 -13.38 -8.73
C ALA A 71 9.17 -11.88 -9.05
N GLY A 72 8.01 -11.24 -9.10
CA GLY A 72 7.85 -9.79 -9.19
C GLY A 72 7.20 -9.25 -7.92
N LEU A 73 7.77 -8.19 -7.34
CA LEU A 73 7.21 -7.51 -6.17
C LEU A 73 6.76 -6.11 -6.57
N VAL A 74 5.54 -5.73 -6.17
CA VAL A 74 4.98 -4.40 -6.37
C VAL A 74 5.03 -3.63 -5.05
N GLY A 75 5.77 -2.53 -5.03
CA GLY A 75 5.91 -1.69 -3.85
C GLY A 75 4.73 -0.75 -3.59
N ASP A 76 4.71 -0.19 -2.39
CA ASP A 76 3.57 0.57 -1.83
C ASP A 76 3.28 1.90 -2.53
N LEU A 77 4.21 2.39 -3.37
CA LEU A 77 4.10 3.65 -4.09
C LEU A 77 3.95 3.46 -5.61
N ALA A 78 3.78 2.21 -6.08
CA ALA A 78 3.57 1.93 -7.49
C ALA A 78 2.18 2.36 -7.96
N SER A 79 2.09 2.95 -9.15
CA SER A 79 0.80 3.21 -9.79
C SER A 79 0.15 1.92 -10.29
N THR A 80 -1.16 1.99 -10.52
CA THR A 80 -1.95 0.87 -11.03
C THR A 80 -1.48 0.45 -12.43
N GLU A 81 -1.13 1.42 -13.29
CA GLU A 81 -0.54 1.13 -14.60
C GLU A 81 0.81 0.43 -14.50
N ALA A 82 1.67 0.83 -13.54
CA ALA A 82 2.95 0.18 -13.32
C ALA A 82 2.77 -1.26 -12.82
N ALA A 83 1.85 -1.49 -11.88
CA ALA A 83 1.52 -2.83 -11.39
C ALA A 83 0.99 -3.74 -12.52
N PHE A 84 0.08 -3.22 -13.35
CA PHE A 84 -0.45 -3.94 -14.52
C PHE A 84 0.65 -4.28 -15.53
N SER A 85 1.52 -3.32 -15.83
CA SER A 85 2.65 -3.52 -16.74
C SER A 85 3.63 -4.56 -16.21
N LEU A 86 4.01 -4.48 -14.92
CA LEU A 86 4.91 -5.44 -14.30
C LEU A 86 4.30 -6.85 -14.31
N LYS A 87 3.02 -6.98 -13.95
CA LYS A 87 2.29 -8.25 -14.00
C LYS A 87 2.40 -8.92 -15.36
N GLN A 88 2.07 -8.17 -16.43
CA GLN A 88 2.16 -8.67 -17.81
C GLN A 88 3.59 -9.09 -18.19
N LEU A 89 4.62 -8.33 -17.74
CA LEU A 89 6.01 -8.64 -18.04
C LEU A 89 6.47 -9.93 -17.32
N ILE A 90 6.22 -10.04 -16.02
CA ILE A 90 6.72 -11.13 -15.18
C ILE A 90 5.97 -12.44 -15.45
N GLU A 91 4.63 -12.40 -15.48
CA GLU A 91 3.82 -13.60 -15.77
C GLU A 91 4.01 -14.06 -17.22
N GLY A 92 4.27 -13.14 -18.15
CA GLY A 92 4.65 -13.47 -19.53
C GLY A 92 5.96 -14.24 -19.66
N GLN A 93 6.80 -14.24 -18.61
CA GLN A 93 8.01 -15.06 -18.49
C GLN A 93 7.81 -16.30 -17.59
N GLY A 94 6.56 -16.60 -17.22
CA GLY A 94 6.23 -17.72 -16.31
C GLY A 94 6.51 -17.43 -14.83
N GLY A 95 6.75 -16.18 -14.46
CA GLY A 95 6.93 -15.77 -13.06
C GLY A 95 5.61 -15.51 -12.33
N ALA A 96 5.72 -15.22 -11.03
CA ALA A 96 4.58 -14.85 -10.18
C ALA A 96 4.75 -13.41 -9.67
N VAL A 97 3.65 -12.67 -9.50
CA VAL A 97 3.68 -11.28 -8.98
C VAL A 97 2.93 -11.16 -7.67
N GLU A 98 3.49 -10.41 -6.73
CA GLU A 98 2.87 -10.12 -5.44
C GLU A 98 2.97 -8.64 -5.08
N SER A 99 1.88 -8.09 -4.56
CA SER A 99 1.79 -6.71 -4.08
C SER A 99 1.63 -6.61 -2.56
N ARG A 100 1.21 -7.70 -1.89
CA ARG A 100 1.03 -7.80 -0.43
C ARG A 100 2.36 -8.00 0.30
N VAL A 101 3.27 -7.04 0.13
CA VAL A 101 4.65 -7.10 0.64
C VAL A 101 4.76 -7.00 2.17
N ASP A 102 3.71 -6.53 2.83
CA ASP A 102 3.52 -6.54 4.29
C ASP A 102 2.91 -7.84 4.83
N ARG A 103 2.73 -8.85 3.96
CA ARG A 103 2.14 -10.18 4.25
C ARG A 103 0.66 -10.16 4.61
N ALA A 104 -0.06 -9.06 4.37
CA ALA A 104 -1.49 -8.97 4.61
C ALA A 104 -2.26 -10.11 3.93
N LYS A 105 -3.10 -10.82 4.69
CA LYS A 105 -3.91 -11.97 4.23
C LYS A 105 -5.21 -11.50 3.56
N LEU A 106 -5.07 -10.65 2.55
CA LEU A 106 -6.17 -10.13 1.74
C LEU A 106 -6.54 -11.12 0.62
N PRO A 107 -7.82 -11.38 0.33
CA PRO A 107 -8.24 -12.39 -0.65
C PRO A 107 -8.08 -11.90 -2.09
N ALA A 108 -7.43 -12.68 -2.95
CA ALA A 108 -7.33 -12.39 -4.38
C ALA A 108 -8.72 -12.49 -5.04
N GLY A 109 -9.05 -11.54 -5.92
CA GLY A 109 -10.30 -11.54 -6.68
C GLY A 109 -11.57 -11.24 -5.89
N ASN A 110 -11.47 -10.96 -4.58
CA ASN A 110 -12.61 -10.58 -3.74
C ASN A 110 -12.44 -9.12 -3.26
N ARG A 111 -12.93 -8.17 -4.06
CA ARG A 111 -12.81 -6.74 -3.79
C ARG A 111 -13.52 -6.30 -2.51
N SER A 112 -14.62 -6.95 -2.13
CA SER A 112 -15.26 -6.68 -0.84
C SER A 112 -14.39 -7.07 0.37
N GLY A 113 -13.51 -8.06 0.21
CA GLY A 113 -12.59 -8.51 1.26
C GLY A 113 -11.30 -7.71 1.36
N TYR A 114 -10.94 -6.90 0.35
CA TYR A 114 -9.76 -6.02 0.40
C TYR A 114 -10.06 -4.53 0.22
N VAL A 115 -11.29 -4.13 -0.07
CA VAL A 115 -11.75 -2.73 -0.06
C VAL A 115 -12.89 -2.57 0.93
N GLY A 116 -13.92 -3.40 0.79
CA GLY A 116 -15.15 -3.31 1.57
C GLY A 116 -16.29 -2.66 0.80
N THR A 117 -17.28 -2.16 1.51
CA THR A 117 -18.52 -1.54 0.99
C THR A 117 -18.73 -0.12 1.50
N ALA A 118 -17.93 0.33 2.46
CA ALA A 118 -18.00 1.67 3.03
C ALA A 118 -17.17 2.68 2.24
N THR A 119 -17.71 3.87 2.07
CA THR A 119 -16.97 5.06 1.66
C THR A 119 -16.41 5.81 2.88
N ILE A 120 -15.53 6.77 2.63
CA ILE A 120 -15.05 7.73 3.64
C ILE A 120 -16.23 8.59 4.16
N GLU A 121 -17.23 8.86 3.33
CA GLU A 121 -18.45 9.60 3.71
C GLU A 121 -19.37 8.77 4.61
N ASP A 122 -19.46 7.46 4.39
CA ASP A 122 -20.18 6.55 5.28
C ASP A 122 -19.58 6.56 6.68
N LEU A 123 -18.25 6.57 6.78
CA LEU A 123 -17.54 6.70 8.06
C LEU A 123 -17.83 8.01 8.76
N GLU A 124 -17.88 9.12 8.01
CA GLU A 124 -18.19 10.41 8.59
C GLU A 124 -19.62 10.40 9.18
N ASN A 125 -20.58 9.85 8.45
CA ASN A 125 -22.01 9.88 8.80
C ASN A 125 -22.48 8.73 9.72
N ALA A 126 -21.57 7.80 10.05
CA ALA A 126 -21.88 6.69 10.95
C ALA A 126 -22.19 7.18 12.37
N GLN A 127 -23.13 6.51 13.03
CA GLN A 127 -23.42 6.69 14.46
C GLN A 127 -22.71 5.64 15.32
N MET A 128 -22.22 4.56 14.72
CA MET A 128 -21.37 3.56 15.38
C MET A 128 -20.22 3.14 14.48
N ILE A 129 -19.00 3.14 15.01
CA ILE A 129 -17.80 2.71 14.27
C ILE A 129 -17.03 1.71 15.12
N GLN A 130 -16.77 0.53 14.57
CA GLN A 130 -15.92 -0.48 15.20
C GLN A 130 -14.56 -0.55 14.49
N LEU A 131 -13.49 -0.25 15.20
CA LEU A 131 -12.12 -0.35 14.73
C LEU A 131 -11.51 -1.69 15.17
N ILE A 132 -10.85 -2.41 14.26
CA ILE A 132 -10.24 -3.71 14.50
C ILE A 132 -8.78 -3.70 14.05
N GLY A 133 -7.86 -3.87 15.01
CA GLY A 133 -6.41 -3.95 14.80
C GLY A 133 -5.83 -2.80 13.96
N THR A 134 -6.32 -1.59 14.20
CA THR A 134 -5.90 -0.38 13.48
C THR A 134 -5.69 0.80 14.41
N ASN A 135 -4.67 1.60 14.12
CA ASN A 135 -4.51 2.96 14.62
C ASN A 135 -4.68 3.95 13.46
N PRO A 136 -5.92 4.40 13.16
CA PRO A 136 -6.17 5.27 12.03
C PRO A 136 -5.45 6.62 12.15
N ARG A 137 -5.12 7.08 13.37
CA ARG A 137 -4.32 8.30 13.56
C ARG A 137 -2.91 8.17 12.98
N ALA A 138 -2.28 7.00 13.08
CA ALA A 138 -0.96 6.74 12.53
C ALA A 138 -1.03 6.25 11.07
N GLU A 139 -2.03 5.44 10.74
CA GLU A 139 -2.15 4.79 9.43
C GLU A 139 -2.72 5.73 8.36
N ALA A 140 -3.79 6.46 8.70
CA ALA A 140 -4.48 7.39 7.80
C ALA A 140 -5.01 8.62 8.56
N PRO A 141 -4.15 9.60 8.93
CA PRO A 141 -4.51 10.67 9.85
C PRO A 141 -5.74 11.51 9.43
N VAL A 142 -5.94 11.71 8.12
CA VAL A 142 -7.10 12.44 7.62
C VAL A 142 -8.38 11.62 7.78
N LEU A 143 -8.33 10.30 7.57
CA LEU A 143 -9.46 9.40 7.89
C LEU A 143 -9.80 9.44 9.38
N ASN A 144 -8.78 9.45 10.26
CA ASN A 144 -8.98 9.63 11.69
C ASN A 144 -9.67 10.97 12.02
N ALA A 145 -9.37 12.04 11.29
CA ALA A 145 -10.09 13.31 11.43
C ALA A 145 -11.56 13.21 11.00
N ARG A 146 -11.88 12.38 9.98
CA ARG A 146 -13.27 12.08 9.57
C ARG A 146 -14.02 11.30 10.66
N ILE A 147 -13.37 10.31 11.27
CA ILE A 147 -13.92 9.56 12.41
C ILE A 147 -14.13 10.51 13.61
N ARG A 148 -13.18 11.41 13.89
CA ARG A 148 -13.34 12.45 14.92
C ARG A 148 -14.57 13.33 14.64
N LYS A 149 -14.82 13.68 13.38
CA LYS A 149 -16.00 14.47 12.98
C LYS A 149 -17.31 13.70 13.23
N ALA A 150 -17.33 12.39 12.97
CA ALA A 150 -18.45 11.53 13.36
C ALA A 150 -18.66 11.50 14.89
N TRP A 151 -17.57 11.31 15.64
CA TRP A 151 -17.59 11.33 17.11
C TRP A 151 -18.09 12.65 17.69
N LEU A 152 -17.68 13.80 17.14
CA LEU A 152 -18.19 15.12 17.53
C LEU A 152 -19.69 15.29 17.29
N ARG A 153 -20.29 14.48 16.40
CA ARG A 153 -21.73 14.39 16.16
C ARG A 153 -22.44 13.33 17.02
N GLY A 154 -21.72 12.71 17.94
CA GLY A 154 -22.26 11.72 18.88
C GLY A 154 -22.07 10.26 18.45
N ALA A 155 -21.23 9.98 17.45
CA ALA A 155 -20.95 8.59 17.08
C ALA A 155 -20.21 7.84 18.20
N GLU A 156 -20.64 6.61 18.48
CA GLU A 156 -19.99 5.71 19.42
C GLU A 156 -18.87 4.93 18.72
N ILE A 157 -17.65 5.01 19.27
CA ILE A 157 -16.47 4.38 18.67
C ILE A 157 -16.01 3.22 19.56
N GLY A 158 -15.90 2.03 18.99
CA GLY A 158 -15.28 0.86 19.61
C GLY A 158 -13.90 0.59 19.03
N LEU A 159 -12.97 0.11 19.86
CA LEU A 159 -11.64 -0.34 19.44
C LEU A 159 -11.33 -1.72 20.01
N VAL A 160 -11.08 -2.67 19.12
CA VAL A 160 -10.38 -3.92 19.43
C VAL A 160 -8.99 -3.83 18.84
N GLY A 161 -7.97 -3.70 19.68
CA GLY A 161 -6.59 -3.51 19.26
C GLY A 161 -5.74 -2.85 20.35
N GLU A 162 -4.49 -2.54 20.02
CA GLU A 162 -3.60 -1.81 20.92
C GLU A 162 -4.25 -0.51 21.41
N LYS A 163 -4.17 -0.25 22.71
CA LYS A 163 -4.72 0.98 23.30
C LYS A 163 -3.87 2.17 22.88
N VAL A 164 -4.46 3.11 22.14
CA VAL A 164 -3.75 4.24 21.52
C VAL A 164 -4.52 5.55 21.68
N ASP A 165 -3.83 6.69 21.61
CA ASP A 165 -4.49 8.00 21.56
C ASP A 165 -5.00 8.28 20.13
N LEU A 166 -6.31 8.21 19.92
CA LEU A 166 -6.99 8.52 18.66
C LEU A 166 -7.44 9.98 18.54
N THR A 167 -7.15 10.81 19.56
CA THR A 167 -7.62 12.19 19.77
C THR A 167 -9.07 12.32 20.23
N TYR A 168 -9.83 11.23 20.34
CA TYR A 168 -11.21 11.22 20.81
C TYR A 168 -11.45 9.99 21.69
N ASP A 169 -12.50 10.02 22.50
CA ASP A 169 -12.85 8.91 23.38
C ASP A 169 -13.42 7.73 22.58
N TYR A 170 -13.13 6.52 23.05
CA TYR A 170 -13.65 5.28 22.48
C TYR A 170 -13.81 4.22 23.58
N ALA A 171 -14.71 3.27 23.34
CA ALA A 171 -14.80 2.06 24.14
C ALA A 171 -13.66 1.11 23.73
N HIS A 172 -12.69 0.88 24.60
CA HIS A 172 -11.65 -0.13 24.40
C HIS A 172 -12.22 -1.50 24.80
N LEU A 173 -12.32 -2.40 23.82
CA LEU A 173 -13.03 -3.69 23.96
C LEU A 173 -12.08 -4.87 24.13
N GLY A 174 -10.77 -4.60 24.17
CA GLY A 174 -9.69 -5.58 24.25
C GLY A 174 -8.64 -5.34 23.17
N ASP A 175 -7.55 -6.10 23.21
CA ASP A 175 -6.40 -5.92 22.32
C ASP A 175 -6.08 -7.16 21.48
N ASP A 176 -6.91 -8.21 21.55
CA ASP A 176 -6.60 -9.52 20.99
C ASP A 176 -7.73 -10.11 20.12
N ARG A 177 -7.43 -11.26 19.50
CA ARG A 177 -8.42 -11.99 18.69
C ARG A 177 -9.59 -12.49 19.53
N ALA A 178 -9.39 -12.76 20.82
CA ALA A 178 -10.46 -13.24 21.70
C ALA A 178 -11.50 -12.14 21.94
N ALA A 179 -11.08 -10.89 22.09
CA ALA A 179 -11.96 -9.74 22.15
C ALA A 179 -12.79 -9.57 20.87
N LEU A 180 -12.17 -9.70 19.68
CA LEU A 180 -12.91 -9.70 18.40
C LEU A 180 -13.96 -10.82 18.36
N MET A 181 -13.58 -12.03 18.75
CA MET A 181 -14.54 -13.15 18.79
C MET A 181 -15.64 -12.93 19.83
N GLY A 182 -15.32 -12.31 20.96
CA GLY A 182 -16.30 -11.93 21.98
C GLY A 182 -17.37 -10.97 21.43
N LEU A 183 -17.00 -10.02 20.56
CA LEU A 183 -17.98 -9.14 19.90
C LEU A 183 -19.06 -9.92 19.15
N LEU A 184 -18.70 -11.02 18.48
CA LEU A 184 -19.63 -11.87 17.73
C LEU A 184 -20.61 -12.64 18.63
N GLU A 185 -20.32 -12.77 19.92
CA GLU A 185 -21.19 -13.44 20.90
C GLU A 185 -22.27 -12.50 21.45
N HIS A 186 -22.14 -11.19 21.23
CA HIS A 186 -23.12 -10.21 21.69
C HIS A 186 -24.41 -10.26 20.85
N LYS A 187 -25.53 -9.95 21.52
CA LYS A 187 -26.78 -9.65 20.83
C LYS A 187 -26.73 -8.22 20.31
N PHE A 188 -26.71 -8.07 19.00
CA PHE A 188 -26.78 -6.78 18.34
C PHE A 188 -28.22 -6.26 18.37
N THR A 189 -28.43 -5.09 18.95
CA THR A 189 -29.74 -4.41 18.96
C THR A 189 -29.59 -3.00 18.39
N LYS A 190 -29.02 -2.08 19.16
CA LYS A 190 -28.91 -0.65 18.78
C LYS A 190 -28.17 -0.41 17.45
N VAL A 191 -27.13 -1.19 17.17
CA VAL A 191 -26.32 -1.03 15.94
C VAL A 191 -27.10 -1.34 14.66
N LEU A 192 -28.12 -2.20 14.74
CA LEU A 192 -28.96 -2.58 13.58
C LEU A 192 -29.89 -1.44 13.15
N ASP A 193 -30.15 -0.48 14.03
CA ASP A 193 -31.09 0.62 13.80
C ASP A 193 -30.40 1.91 13.31
N VAL A 194 -29.08 1.93 13.21
CA VAL A 194 -28.30 3.14 12.90
C VAL A 194 -27.23 2.89 11.83
N PRO A 195 -26.85 3.91 11.04
CA PRO A 195 -25.72 3.81 10.14
C PRO A 195 -24.45 3.45 10.91
N SER A 196 -23.80 2.35 10.53
CA SER A 196 -22.63 1.85 11.24
C SER A 196 -21.56 1.32 10.27
N VAL A 197 -20.29 1.40 10.68
CA VAL A 197 -19.15 0.95 9.88
C VAL A 197 -18.20 0.10 10.73
N VAL A 198 -17.78 -1.04 10.19
CA VAL A 198 -16.68 -1.85 10.72
C VAL A 198 -15.43 -1.57 9.87
N VAL A 199 -14.34 -1.17 10.53
CA VAL A 199 -13.05 -0.91 9.90
C VAL A 199 -12.02 -1.90 10.41
N ILE A 200 -11.37 -2.62 9.51
CA ILE A 200 -10.23 -3.50 9.82
C ILE A 200 -8.94 -2.93 9.23
N GLY A 201 -7.87 -2.83 10.02
CA GLY A 201 -6.56 -2.38 9.53
C GLY A 201 -5.62 -3.51 9.14
N GLN A 202 -4.52 -3.16 8.47
CA GLN A 202 -3.49 -4.13 8.08
C GLN A 202 -2.84 -4.83 9.28
N GLY A 203 -2.78 -4.18 10.45
CA GLY A 203 -2.25 -4.73 11.69
C GLY A 203 -3.07 -5.91 12.24
N ALA A 204 -4.32 -6.05 11.80
CA ALA A 204 -5.18 -7.18 12.15
C ALA A 204 -4.93 -8.42 11.26
N ILE A 205 -4.37 -8.22 10.06
CA ILE A 205 -4.42 -9.23 8.99
C ILE A 205 -3.05 -9.59 8.40
N ASN A 206 -1.95 -9.05 8.92
CA ASN A 206 -0.59 -9.35 8.44
C ASN A 206 0.04 -10.61 9.06
N GLU A 207 -0.60 -11.20 10.08
CA GLU A 207 -0.18 -12.45 10.71
C GLU A 207 -0.75 -13.71 10.02
N ALA A 208 -0.27 -14.89 10.41
CA ALA A 208 -0.62 -16.16 9.77
C ALA A 208 -2.12 -16.51 9.84
N ASP A 209 -2.83 -16.00 10.84
CA ASP A 209 -4.27 -16.17 11.03
C ASP A 209 -5.11 -15.02 10.43
N GLY A 210 -4.48 -14.07 9.71
CA GLY A 210 -5.12 -12.86 9.23
C GLY A 210 -6.36 -13.09 8.35
N GLU A 211 -6.40 -14.18 7.58
CA GLU A 211 -7.59 -14.57 6.81
C GLU A 211 -8.79 -14.90 7.72
N ALA A 212 -8.53 -15.56 8.86
CA ALA A 212 -9.56 -15.86 9.85
C ALA A 212 -10.01 -14.62 10.61
N VAL A 213 -9.09 -13.69 10.89
CA VAL A 213 -9.43 -12.39 11.47
C VAL A 213 -10.30 -11.57 10.51
N LEU A 214 -9.93 -11.51 9.23
CA LEU A 214 -10.72 -10.84 8.20
C LEU A 214 -12.12 -11.45 8.09
N ALA A 215 -12.22 -12.78 8.04
CA ALA A 215 -13.51 -13.46 8.02
C ALA A 215 -14.37 -13.12 9.24
N ALA A 216 -13.79 -13.08 10.44
CA ALA A 216 -14.51 -12.70 11.66
C ALA A 216 -14.98 -11.23 11.64
N ALA A 217 -14.17 -10.32 11.11
CA ALA A 217 -14.55 -8.92 10.96
C ALA A 217 -15.65 -8.72 9.91
N MET A 218 -15.61 -9.45 8.80
CA MET A 218 -16.70 -9.46 7.80
C MET A 218 -17.98 -10.06 8.39
N GLN A 219 -17.88 -11.14 9.16
CA GLN A 219 -19.01 -11.73 9.88
C GLN A 219 -19.61 -10.74 10.88
N LEU A 220 -18.77 -9.94 11.56
CA LEU A 220 -19.24 -8.89 12.47
C LEU A 220 -20.05 -7.86 11.69
N ALA A 221 -19.53 -7.38 10.55
CA ALA A 221 -20.24 -6.43 9.69
C ALA A 221 -21.59 -6.99 9.20
N GLU A 222 -21.66 -8.27 8.83
CA GLU A 222 -22.92 -8.93 8.47
C GLU A 222 -23.90 -8.98 9.64
N ALA A 223 -23.41 -9.37 10.82
CA ALA A 223 -24.24 -9.54 12.01
C ALA A 223 -24.76 -8.21 12.57
N THR A 224 -24.06 -7.10 12.32
CA THR A 224 -24.44 -5.75 12.74
C THR A 224 -25.12 -4.93 11.65
N GLY A 225 -25.24 -5.45 10.43
CA GLY A 225 -25.73 -4.68 9.27
C GLY A 225 -24.84 -3.49 8.90
N SER A 226 -23.58 -3.50 9.32
CA SER A 226 -22.65 -2.40 9.10
C SER A 226 -22.04 -2.46 7.70
N LYS A 227 -21.71 -1.29 7.15
CA LYS A 227 -20.78 -1.24 6.00
C LYS A 227 -19.37 -1.63 6.47
N PHE A 228 -18.53 -2.08 5.56
CA PHE A 228 -17.21 -2.61 5.86
C PHE A 228 -16.11 -1.80 5.17
N MET A 229 -15.00 -1.54 5.85
CA MET A 229 -13.81 -0.91 5.24
C MET A 229 -12.55 -1.68 5.64
N VAL A 230 -11.71 -1.95 4.65
CA VAL A 230 -10.32 -2.38 4.90
C VAL A 230 -9.43 -1.16 4.82
N LEU A 231 -8.80 -0.77 5.93
CA LEU A 231 -7.87 0.35 5.98
C LEU A 231 -6.47 -0.10 5.53
N HIS A 232 -6.01 0.46 4.41
CA HIS A 232 -4.68 0.22 3.85
C HIS A 232 -3.65 1.24 4.34
N THR A 233 -2.40 0.78 4.46
CA THR A 233 -1.22 1.62 4.76
C THR A 233 -0.37 1.94 3.52
N ALA A 234 -0.70 1.31 2.39
CA ALA A 234 0.05 1.38 1.13
C ALA A 234 -0.82 1.95 -0.01
N ALA A 235 -0.34 3.00 -0.67
CA ALA A 235 -1.11 3.73 -1.68
C ALA A 235 -1.29 2.95 -3.00
N GLY A 236 -0.35 2.08 -3.34
CA GLY A 236 -0.40 1.25 -4.56
C GLY A 236 -1.18 -0.06 -4.37
N ARG A 237 -1.58 -0.41 -3.14
CA ARG A 237 -2.05 -1.77 -2.83
C ARG A 237 -3.35 -2.14 -3.51
N VAL A 238 -4.38 -1.31 -3.34
CA VAL A 238 -5.72 -1.60 -3.89
C VAL A 238 -5.66 -1.65 -5.41
N GLY A 239 -4.96 -0.72 -6.05
CA GLY A 239 -4.78 -0.73 -7.51
C GLY A 239 -4.04 -1.97 -8.01
N ALA A 240 -2.95 -2.37 -7.33
CA ALA A 240 -2.22 -3.58 -7.68
C ALA A 240 -3.10 -4.85 -7.53
N MET A 241 -3.92 -4.92 -6.48
CA MET A 241 -4.88 -6.01 -6.30
C MET A 241 -6.01 -5.98 -7.35
N ASP A 242 -6.52 -4.80 -7.71
CA ASP A 242 -7.56 -4.61 -8.73
C ASP A 242 -7.12 -5.14 -10.10
N VAL A 243 -5.82 -5.05 -10.44
CA VAL A 243 -5.23 -5.61 -11.67
C VAL A 243 -4.72 -7.04 -11.52
N GLY A 244 -4.97 -7.67 -10.37
CA GLY A 244 -4.60 -9.06 -10.07
C GLY A 244 -3.10 -9.29 -9.88
N ALA A 245 -2.32 -8.28 -9.51
CA ALA A 245 -0.89 -8.43 -9.19
C ALA A 245 -0.68 -9.07 -7.81
N VAL A 246 -1.17 -10.31 -7.67
CA VAL A 246 -1.19 -11.10 -6.44
C VAL A 246 -0.94 -12.57 -6.75
N THR A 247 -0.30 -13.28 -5.82
CA THR A 247 -0.04 -14.72 -5.94
C THR A 247 -0.85 -15.49 -4.90
N GLU A 248 -1.41 -16.64 -5.26
CA GLU A 248 -2.04 -17.52 -4.27
C GLU A 248 -0.99 -17.95 -3.23
N GLY A 249 -1.32 -17.83 -1.94
CA GLY A 249 -0.36 -18.06 -0.85
C GLY A 249 0.48 -16.83 -0.45
N GLY A 250 0.41 -15.72 -1.20
CA GLY A 250 1.01 -14.45 -0.81
C GLY A 250 2.52 -14.34 -1.08
N LEU A 251 3.16 -13.43 -0.35
CA LEU A 251 4.60 -13.11 -0.50
C LEU A 251 5.49 -14.33 -0.37
N GLU A 252 5.22 -15.19 0.62
CA GLU A 252 5.99 -16.41 0.82
C GLU A 252 5.92 -17.32 -0.41
N ALA A 253 4.73 -17.57 -0.95
CA ALA A 253 4.56 -18.44 -2.12
C ALA A 253 5.21 -17.86 -3.39
N ALA A 254 5.11 -16.54 -3.59
CA ALA A 254 5.71 -15.85 -4.73
C ALA A 254 7.24 -15.95 -4.70
N THR A 255 7.85 -15.76 -3.53
CA THR A 255 9.31 -15.66 -3.37
C THR A 255 10.02 -16.98 -3.01
N ASP A 256 9.30 -17.99 -2.53
CA ASP A 256 9.89 -19.26 -2.09
C ASP A 256 10.69 -19.93 -3.21
N GLY A 257 11.99 -20.11 -3.04
CA GLY A 257 12.86 -20.69 -4.06
C GLY A 257 13.04 -19.85 -5.34
N ALA A 258 12.63 -18.58 -5.36
CA ALA A 258 12.92 -17.68 -6.46
C ALA A 258 14.43 -17.43 -6.56
N ASP A 259 15.02 -17.63 -7.74
CA ASP A 259 16.42 -17.32 -8.02
C ASP A 259 16.59 -15.94 -8.69
N VAL A 260 15.49 -15.32 -9.14
CA VAL A 260 15.45 -13.93 -9.59
C VAL A 260 14.22 -13.23 -9.02
N ILE A 261 14.43 -12.05 -8.42
CA ILE A 261 13.36 -11.19 -7.91
C ILE A 261 13.43 -9.83 -8.60
N PHE A 262 12.37 -9.49 -9.32
CA PHE A 262 12.13 -8.15 -9.84
C PHE A 262 11.38 -7.33 -8.78
N ASN A 263 12.10 -6.52 -8.03
CA ASN A 263 11.55 -5.66 -7.00
C ASN A 263 11.20 -4.26 -7.57
N MET A 264 9.92 -3.97 -7.79
CA MET A 264 9.46 -2.65 -8.19
C MET A 264 9.11 -1.79 -6.97
N GLY A 265 10.13 -1.18 -6.37
CA GLY A 265 9.98 -0.17 -5.31
C GLY A 265 9.42 -0.70 -3.99
N ALA A 266 9.53 -2.00 -3.73
CA ALA A 266 9.17 -2.60 -2.45
C ALA A 266 10.36 -2.52 -1.49
N ASP A 267 10.29 -1.56 -0.59
CA ASP A 267 11.34 -1.26 0.41
C ASP A 267 10.90 -1.60 1.85
N GLU A 268 9.67 -2.08 2.03
CA GLU A 268 9.13 -2.45 3.35
C GLU A 268 9.39 -3.91 3.75
N LEU A 269 10.08 -4.68 2.89
CA LEU A 269 10.52 -6.05 3.18
C LEU A 269 12.04 -6.21 3.06
N GLU A 270 12.55 -7.28 3.66
CA GLU A 270 13.93 -7.73 3.45
C GLU A 270 13.93 -8.88 2.45
N ILE A 271 14.78 -8.79 1.43
CA ILE A 271 15.01 -9.87 0.47
C ILE A 271 16.32 -10.55 0.85
N GLU A 272 16.23 -11.81 1.26
CA GLU A 272 17.37 -12.62 1.68
C GLU A 272 18.43 -12.78 0.59
N ALA A 273 19.63 -13.21 1.01
CA ALA A 273 20.67 -13.62 0.06
C ALA A 273 20.23 -14.84 -0.77
N GLY A 274 20.75 -14.97 -1.99
CA GLY A 274 20.41 -16.07 -2.89
C GLY A 274 19.93 -15.60 -4.26
N PRO A 275 18.77 -14.94 -4.37
CA PRO A 275 18.27 -14.46 -5.66
C PRO A 275 19.10 -13.31 -6.21
N THR A 276 19.15 -13.23 -7.54
CA THR A 276 19.53 -12.00 -8.25
C THR A 276 18.38 -11.00 -8.15
N VAL A 277 18.64 -9.80 -7.64
CA VAL A 277 17.61 -8.78 -7.41
C VAL A 277 17.72 -7.64 -8.43
N ILE A 278 16.65 -7.43 -9.20
CA ILE A 278 16.50 -6.27 -10.07
C ILE A 278 15.58 -5.27 -9.35
N TYR A 279 16.11 -4.11 -8.96
CA TYR A 279 15.35 -3.07 -8.29
C TYR A 279 14.96 -1.96 -9.28
N LEU A 280 13.66 -1.76 -9.46
CA LEU A 280 13.06 -0.66 -10.22
C LEU A 280 12.42 0.31 -9.23
N GLY A 281 13.06 1.45 -8.98
CA GLY A 281 12.57 2.39 -7.97
C GLY A 281 13.24 3.75 -8.04
N SER A 282 12.76 4.68 -7.21
CA SER A 282 13.14 6.09 -7.28
C SER A 282 14.17 6.52 -6.24
N HIS A 283 14.33 5.75 -5.16
CA HIS A 283 15.20 6.08 -4.03
C HIS A 283 16.14 4.92 -3.68
N GLY A 284 17.33 5.25 -3.19
CA GLY A 284 18.30 4.32 -2.65
C GLY A 284 18.00 4.01 -1.19
N ASP A 285 17.13 3.03 -0.94
CA ASP A 285 16.80 2.54 0.41
C ASP A 285 17.03 1.01 0.48
N ARG A 286 16.37 0.30 1.40
CA ARG A 286 16.54 -1.16 1.64
C ARG A 286 16.56 -2.01 0.37
N GLY A 287 15.58 -1.85 -0.52
CA GLY A 287 15.46 -2.63 -1.75
C GLY A 287 16.60 -2.35 -2.73
N ALA A 288 16.99 -1.08 -2.88
CA ALA A 288 18.12 -0.69 -3.72
C ALA A 288 19.46 -1.19 -3.17
N HIS A 289 19.66 -1.16 -1.85
CA HIS A 289 20.88 -1.67 -1.21
C HIS A 289 21.09 -3.17 -1.46
N ARG A 290 20.00 -3.94 -1.47
CA ARG A 290 20.01 -5.37 -1.77
C ARG A 290 20.16 -5.69 -3.27
N ALA A 291 19.86 -4.75 -4.15
CA ALA A 291 19.82 -4.98 -5.60
C ALA A 291 21.17 -5.40 -6.21
N ASP A 292 21.10 -6.26 -7.22
CA ASP A 292 22.20 -6.56 -8.13
C ASP A 292 22.16 -5.69 -9.37
N ILE A 293 20.96 -5.28 -9.79
CA ILE A 293 20.74 -4.35 -10.91
C ILE A 293 19.74 -3.29 -10.44
N ILE A 294 20.05 -2.03 -10.65
CA ILE A 294 19.18 -0.90 -10.33
C ILE A 294 18.76 -0.20 -11.61
N LEU A 295 17.45 -0.06 -11.77
CA LEU A 295 16.79 0.69 -12.84
C LEU A 295 16.12 1.92 -12.21
N PRO A 296 16.66 3.14 -12.40
CA PRO A 296 16.14 4.35 -11.76
C PRO A 296 14.80 4.78 -12.37
N ALA A 297 13.76 4.80 -11.54
CA ALA A 297 12.40 5.15 -11.93
C ALA A 297 11.96 6.53 -11.40
N ALA A 298 10.90 7.05 -11.99
CA ALA A 298 10.21 8.25 -11.54
C ALA A 298 9.63 8.09 -10.12
N ALA A 299 9.59 9.19 -9.36
CA ALA A 299 8.74 9.26 -8.16
C ALA A 299 7.30 9.64 -8.53
N TYR A 300 6.35 9.53 -7.58
CA TYR A 300 4.93 9.82 -7.83
C TYR A 300 4.64 11.25 -8.36
N THR A 301 5.53 12.20 -8.13
CA THR A 301 5.42 13.58 -8.66
C THR A 301 5.99 13.76 -10.06
N GLU A 302 6.62 12.73 -10.62
CA GLU A 302 7.46 12.79 -11.83
C GLU A 302 6.92 11.93 -12.98
N GLU A 303 5.85 11.16 -12.74
CA GLU A 303 5.09 10.48 -13.76
C GLU A 303 3.58 10.64 -13.50
N THR A 304 2.78 10.37 -14.52
CA THR A 304 1.33 10.29 -14.36
C THR A 304 0.97 8.87 -13.97
N GLY A 305 -0.04 8.68 -13.12
CA GLY A 305 -0.49 7.34 -12.74
C GLY A 305 -1.82 7.37 -12.02
N ILE A 306 -2.49 6.23 -12.00
CA ILE A 306 -3.71 6.00 -11.23
C ILE A 306 -3.34 5.31 -9.92
N PHE A 307 -3.82 5.85 -8.81
CA PHE A 307 -3.78 5.22 -7.50
C PHE A 307 -5.20 4.94 -7.06
N VAL A 308 -5.44 3.80 -6.42
CA VAL A 308 -6.76 3.45 -5.87
C VAL A 308 -6.66 3.52 -4.36
N ASN A 309 -7.48 4.36 -3.73
CA ASN A 309 -7.43 4.57 -2.29
C ASN A 309 -8.16 3.44 -1.51
N THR A 310 -8.20 3.56 -0.18
CA THR A 310 -8.73 2.54 0.73
C THR A 310 -10.23 2.22 0.56
N GLU A 311 -11.03 3.18 0.09
CA GLU A 311 -12.46 2.98 -0.23
C GLU A 311 -12.66 2.47 -1.67
N GLY A 312 -11.57 2.31 -2.44
CA GLY A 312 -11.61 1.78 -3.80
C GLY A 312 -11.76 2.84 -4.89
N ARG A 313 -11.61 4.14 -4.58
CA ARG A 313 -11.70 5.24 -5.56
C ARG A 313 -10.44 5.35 -6.40
N PRO A 314 -10.51 5.20 -7.74
CA PRO A 314 -9.39 5.47 -8.64
C PRO A 314 -9.14 6.98 -8.74
N GLN A 315 -7.91 7.43 -8.53
CA GLN A 315 -7.53 8.84 -8.54
C GLN A 315 -6.34 9.07 -9.47
N LEU A 316 -6.39 10.14 -10.26
CA LEU A 316 -5.34 10.49 -11.20
C LEU A 316 -4.28 11.38 -10.54
N ALA A 317 -3.06 10.86 -10.43
CA ALA A 317 -1.87 11.64 -10.13
C ALA A 317 -1.30 12.22 -11.44
N LEU A 318 -1.07 13.53 -11.45
CA LEU A 318 -0.49 14.25 -12.59
C LEU A 318 0.99 14.54 -12.35
N ARG A 319 1.79 14.40 -13.40
CA ARG A 319 3.21 14.74 -13.38
C ARG A 319 3.41 16.23 -13.10
N ALA A 320 4.19 16.54 -12.05
CA ALA A 320 4.54 17.91 -11.64
C ALA A 320 6.01 18.27 -11.89
N ALA A 321 6.89 17.27 -11.97
CA ALA A 321 8.32 17.41 -12.23
C ALA A 321 8.80 16.34 -13.23
N PHE A 322 10.09 16.35 -13.56
CA PHE A 322 10.71 15.30 -14.38
C PHE A 322 11.69 14.49 -13.53
N PRO A 323 11.85 13.18 -13.81
CA PRO A 323 12.82 12.36 -13.11
C PRO A 323 14.25 12.96 -13.16
N PRO A 324 15.08 12.73 -12.13
CA PRO A 324 16.45 13.24 -12.09
C PRO A 324 17.39 12.43 -13.00
N GLY A 325 18.43 13.10 -13.50
CA GLY A 325 19.46 12.44 -14.31
C GLY A 325 18.90 11.70 -15.52
N GLU A 326 19.23 10.41 -15.59
CA GLU A 326 18.82 9.45 -16.61
C GLU A 326 17.59 8.61 -16.21
N ALA A 327 17.00 8.84 -15.03
CA ALA A 327 15.79 8.15 -14.59
C ALA A 327 14.64 8.32 -15.60
N LYS A 328 13.75 7.31 -15.68
CA LYS A 328 12.64 7.28 -16.65
C LYS A 328 11.32 6.94 -15.97
N GLU A 329 10.21 7.21 -16.65
CA GLU A 329 8.89 6.77 -16.21
C GLU A 329 8.85 5.24 -16.12
N THR A 330 8.15 4.73 -15.10
CA THR A 330 8.21 3.32 -14.71
C THR A 330 7.73 2.41 -15.84
N TRP A 331 6.64 2.79 -16.51
CA TRP A 331 6.09 2.05 -17.64
C TRP A 331 7.06 1.97 -18.84
N ALA A 332 7.83 3.03 -19.08
CA ALA A 332 8.75 3.09 -20.21
C ALA A 332 9.94 2.15 -20.00
N ILE A 333 10.40 2.01 -18.75
CA ILE A 333 11.46 1.07 -18.37
C ILE A 333 10.99 -0.36 -18.57
N LEU A 334 9.79 -0.70 -18.07
CA LEU A 334 9.18 -2.02 -18.24
C LEU A 334 8.97 -2.35 -19.72
N ARG A 335 8.48 -1.37 -20.50
CA ARG A 335 8.29 -1.51 -21.94
C ARG A 335 9.61 -1.74 -22.69
N ALA A 336 10.68 -1.04 -22.33
CA ALA A 336 12.00 -1.25 -22.91
C ALA A 336 12.56 -2.64 -22.54
N LEU A 337 12.45 -3.04 -21.27
CA LEU A 337 12.88 -4.35 -20.81
C LEU A 337 12.10 -5.48 -21.50
N SER A 338 10.80 -5.32 -21.72
CA SER A 338 9.98 -6.32 -22.44
C SER A 338 10.51 -6.60 -23.86
N ALA A 339 11.07 -5.60 -24.54
CA ALA A 339 11.68 -5.76 -25.84
C ALA A 339 12.99 -6.56 -25.77
N GLU A 340 13.84 -6.28 -24.77
CA GLU A 340 15.05 -7.07 -24.49
C GLU A 340 14.73 -8.53 -24.14
N LEU A 341 13.56 -8.77 -23.55
CA LEU A 341 13.06 -10.12 -23.26
C LEU A 341 12.55 -10.87 -24.50
N GLY A 342 12.36 -10.20 -25.63
CA GLY A 342 11.71 -10.78 -26.81
C GLY A 342 10.20 -11.00 -26.63
N ALA A 343 9.60 -10.40 -25.58
CA ALA A 343 8.19 -10.49 -25.23
C ALA A 343 7.61 -9.08 -25.08
N THR A 344 7.74 -8.31 -26.15
CA THR A 344 7.43 -6.89 -26.19
C THR A 344 5.98 -6.61 -25.78
N GLN A 345 5.77 -5.74 -24.79
CA GLN A 345 4.44 -5.31 -24.38
C GLN A 345 3.73 -4.53 -25.51
N GLY A 346 2.41 -4.68 -25.59
CA GLY A 346 1.58 -4.18 -26.70
C GLY A 346 1.28 -2.67 -26.71
N TRP A 347 2.04 -1.85 -26.00
CA TRP A 347 1.83 -0.40 -25.91
C TRP A 347 3.13 0.37 -26.07
N ASP A 348 3.08 1.51 -26.79
CA ASP A 348 4.22 2.42 -26.97
C ASP A 348 4.02 3.78 -26.29
N THR A 349 2.85 4.00 -25.68
CA THR A 349 2.54 5.22 -24.95
C THR A 349 1.84 4.90 -23.63
N HIS A 350 1.98 5.80 -22.65
CA HIS A 350 1.24 5.71 -21.40
C HIS A 350 -0.28 5.63 -21.62
N SER A 351 -0.82 6.37 -22.60
CA SER A 351 -2.26 6.35 -22.90
C SER A 351 -2.71 4.98 -23.41
N ALA A 352 -1.90 4.33 -24.26
CA ALA A 352 -2.18 2.99 -24.76
C ALA A 352 -2.12 1.94 -23.63
N LEU A 353 -1.13 2.05 -22.73
CA LEU A 353 -1.06 1.22 -21.51
C LEU A 353 -2.33 1.37 -20.66
N ARG A 354 -2.73 2.61 -20.38
CA ARG A 354 -3.96 2.88 -19.61
C ARG A 354 -5.21 2.34 -20.30
N SER A 355 -5.29 2.48 -21.62
CA SER A 355 -6.41 1.96 -22.40
C SER A 355 -6.48 0.43 -22.33
N ALA A 356 -5.34 -0.26 -22.43
CA ALA A 356 -5.26 -1.71 -22.25
C ALA A 356 -5.66 -2.14 -20.84
N MET A 357 -5.22 -1.40 -19.81
CA MET A 357 -5.60 -1.64 -18.42
C MET A 357 -7.11 -1.47 -18.20
N PHE A 358 -7.71 -0.40 -18.72
CA PHE A 358 -9.16 -0.18 -18.61
C PHE A 358 -9.98 -1.22 -19.37
N ALA A 359 -9.49 -1.68 -20.53
CA ALA A 359 -10.14 -2.76 -21.25
C ALA A 359 -10.15 -4.07 -20.45
N ALA A 360 -9.06 -4.36 -19.71
CA ALA A 360 -8.98 -5.53 -18.84
C ALA A 360 -9.75 -5.35 -17.51
N PHE A 361 -9.77 -4.13 -16.96
CA PHE A 361 -10.34 -3.81 -15.64
C PHE A 361 -11.21 -2.55 -15.73
N PRO A 362 -12.46 -2.66 -16.21
CA PRO A 362 -13.29 -1.50 -16.53
C PRO A 362 -13.55 -0.56 -15.37
N HIS A 363 -13.70 -1.05 -14.13
CA HIS A 363 -13.99 -0.19 -12.97
C HIS A 363 -12.90 0.87 -12.72
N LEU A 364 -11.65 0.64 -13.14
CA LEU A 364 -10.57 1.61 -13.02
C LEU A 364 -10.76 2.86 -13.89
N HIS A 365 -11.66 2.84 -14.88
CA HIS A 365 -12.00 4.03 -15.68
C HIS A 365 -12.83 5.05 -14.89
N GLN A 366 -13.45 4.64 -13.77
CA GLN A 366 -14.33 5.47 -12.95
C GLN A 366 -13.50 6.43 -12.07
N ILE A 367 -12.72 7.30 -12.72
CA ILE A 367 -11.86 8.26 -12.02
C ILE A 367 -12.70 9.14 -11.12
N ASP A 368 -12.28 9.23 -9.85
CA ASP A 368 -12.89 10.02 -8.79
C ASP A 368 -14.27 9.53 -8.34
N ALA A 369 -14.71 8.33 -8.75
CA ALA A 369 -15.91 7.68 -8.24
C ALA A 369 -15.54 6.40 -7.45
N VAL A 370 -16.37 6.04 -6.45
CA VAL A 370 -16.19 4.79 -5.69
C VAL A 370 -16.97 3.68 -6.39
N PRO A 371 -16.32 2.66 -6.97
CA PRO A 371 -17.02 1.53 -7.54
C PRO A 371 -17.69 0.73 -6.42
N GLU A 372 -18.97 0.37 -6.62
CA GLU A 372 -19.67 -0.54 -5.72
C GLU A 372 -19.06 -1.94 -5.78
N ASN A 373 -19.01 -2.62 -4.64
CA ASN A 373 -18.48 -3.97 -4.52
C ASN A 373 -19.59 -4.92 -4.11
N ASP A 374 -19.78 -6.00 -4.87
CA ASP A 374 -20.63 -7.10 -4.46
C ASP A 374 -20.04 -7.74 -3.19
N TRP A 375 -20.88 -7.88 -2.17
CA TRP A 375 -20.46 -8.45 -0.89
C TRP A 375 -20.18 -9.94 -1.03
N GLN A 376 -18.93 -10.34 -0.79
CA GLN A 376 -18.46 -11.72 -0.86
C GLN A 376 -17.72 -12.07 0.44
N PRO A 377 -18.39 -12.69 1.42
CA PRO A 377 -17.76 -13.08 2.68
C PRO A 377 -16.54 -13.98 2.48
N VAL A 378 -15.45 -13.67 3.18
CA VAL A 378 -14.31 -14.59 3.27
C VAL A 378 -14.69 -15.76 4.16
N LYS A 379 -14.63 -16.98 3.61
CA LYS A 379 -14.96 -18.21 4.31
C LYS A 379 -13.70 -18.96 4.68
N THR A 380 -13.45 -19.13 5.96
CA THR A 380 -12.36 -19.99 6.46
C THR A 380 -12.86 -21.05 7.43
N ARG A 381 -12.19 -22.20 7.43
CA ARG A 381 -12.39 -23.25 8.45
C ARG A 381 -11.53 -23.01 9.68
N LYS A 382 -10.52 -22.16 9.58
CA LYS A 382 -9.60 -21.83 10.68
C LYS A 382 -10.25 -20.76 11.55
N LYS A 383 -10.11 -20.91 12.87
CA LYS A 383 -10.44 -19.84 13.81
C LYS A 383 -9.24 -18.91 13.97
N PRO A 384 -9.46 -17.64 14.31
CA PRO A 384 -8.38 -16.75 14.73
C PRO A 384 -7.53 -17.39 15.83
N ALA A 385 -6.22 -17.16 15.78
CA ALA A 385 -5.29 -17.69 16.77
C ALA A 385 -5.41 -16.91 18.10
N LYS A 386 -4.75 -17.40 19.15
CA LYS A 386 -4.63 -16.67 20.43
C LYS A 386 -3.43 -15.71 20.35
N ALA A 387 -3.68 -14.46 19.97
CA ALA A 387 -2.64 -13.43 19.86
C ALA A 387 -3.23 -12.01 20.01
N SER A 388 -2.43 -11.08 20.54
CA SER A 388 -2.76 -9.65 20.56
C SER A 388 -2.52 -8.99 19.20
N PHE A 389 -3.36 -8.04 18.83
CA PHE A 389 -3.18 -7.20 17.65
C PHE A 389 -2.00 -6.24 17.85
N ARG A 390 -1.36 -5.85 16.75
CA ARG A 390 -0.22 -4.94 16.73
C ARG A 390 -0.45 -3.86 15.68
N GLY A 391 0.00 -2.63 15.95
CA GLY A 391 -0.07 -1.55 14.96
C GLY A 391 0.70 -1.87 13.68
N ALA A 392 0.12 -1.53 12.52
CA ALA A 392 0.78 -1.70 11.22
C ALA A 392 1.90 -0.67 10.98
N VAL A 393 1.80 0.50 11.61
CA VAL A 393 2.73 1.62 11.47
C VAL A 393 3.36 1.93 12.83
N THR A 394 4.66 1.70 12.93
CA THR A 394 5.44 1.99 14.16
C THR A 394 6.00 3.41 14.19
N ASP A 395 6.22 4.02 13.04
CA ASP A 395 6.73 5.38 12.91
C ASP A 395 6.02 6.12 11.77
N PHE A 396 5.05 6.97 12.14
CA PHE A 396 4.25 7.73 11.19
C PHE A 396 5.09 8.53 10.18
N TYR A 397 6.25 9.04 10.59
CA TYR A 397 7.08 9.91 9.75
C TYR A 397 8.05 9.12 8.86
N LEU A 398 8.29 7.82 9.08
CA LEU A 398 9.32 7.04 8.37
C LEU A 398 8.76 5.79 7.67
N THR A 399 7.56 5.89 7.09
CA THR A 399 6.80 4.74 6.57
C THR A 399 7.15 4.28 5.16
N ASN A 400 7.91 5.06 4.39
CA ASN A 400 8.26 4.71 3.01
C ASN A 400 9.61 5.34 2.61
N PRO A 401 10.20 4.96 1.47
CA PRO A 401 11.54 5.43 1.08
C PRO A 401 11.66 6.94 0.96
N ILE A 402 10.62 7.62 0.47
CA ILE A 402 10.62 9.08 0.31
C ILE A 402 10.65 9.74 1.69
N ALA A 403 9.84 9.24 2.62
CA ALA A 403 9.78 9.73 3.98
C ALA A 403 11.08 9.44 4.75
N ARG A 404 11.70 8.28 4.52
CA ARG A 404 13.01 7.92 5.10
C ARG A 404 14.17 8.73 4.54
N ALA A 405 14.11 9.15 3.28
CA ALA A 405 15.08 10.05 2.66
C ALA A 405 14.93 11.52 3.11
N SER A 406 13.78 11.91 3.66
CA SER A 406 13.51 13.26 4.16
C SER A 406 14.23 13.51 5.49
N ALA A 407 15.04 14.57 5.54
CA ALA A 407 15.66 14.95 6.82
C ALA A 407 14.64 15.55 7.78
N LEU A 408 13.66 16.29 7.26
CA LEU A 408 12.62 16.86 8.09
C LEU A 408 11.77 15.76 8.75
N MET A 409 11.40 14.72 8.01
CA MET A 409 10.69 13.57 8.59
C MET A 409 11.54 12.85 9.65
N GLY A 410 12.83 12.67 9.41
CA GLY A 410 13.76 12.12 10.41
C GLY A 410 13.80 12.95 11.70
N GLN A 411 13.83 14.28 11.59
CA GLN A 411 13.77 15.19 12.74
C GLN A 411 12.43 15.09 13.48
N LEU A 412 11.31 15.06 12.74
CA LEU A 412 9.98 14.95 13.34
C LEU A 412 9.77 13.61 14.05
N SER A 413 10.27 12.51 13.50
CA SER A 413 10.30 11.19 14.16
C SER A 413 11.05 11.26 15.50
N ALA A 414 12.28 11.81 15.50
CA ALA A 414 13.10 11.92 16.71
C ALA A 414 12.42 12.79 17.79
N GLN A 415 11.81 13.91 17.39
CA GLN A 415 11.05 14.77 18.31
C GLN A 415 9.79 14.09 18.83
N ALA A 416 9.07 13.33 18.00
CA ALA A 416 7.88 12.59 18.42
C ALA A 416 8.23 11.52 19.47
N LYS A 417 9.28 10.73 19.23
CA LYS A 417 9.80 9.74 20.19
C LYS A 417 10.23 10.39 21.50
N ALA A 418 10.89 11.54 21.43
CA ALA A 418 11.31 12.28 22.62
C ALA A 418 10.14 12.82 23.44
N ARG A 419 9.00 13.17 22.82
CA ARG A 419 7.77 13.56 23.54
C ARG A 419 7.16 12.35 24.26
N GLN A 420 6.98 11.24 23.55
CA GLN A 420 6.43 10.00 24.14
C GLN A 420 7.27 9.50 25.33
N ALA A 421 8.59 9.54 25.22
CA ALA A 421 9.48 9.15 26.32
C ALA A 421 9.34 10.03 27.57
N LYS A 422 8.98 11.31 27.41
CA LYS A 422 8.72 12.23 28.55
C LYS A 422 7.38 11.96 29.20
N ASP A 423 6.36 11.67 28.41
CA ASP A 423 5.02 11.35 28.92
C ASP A 423 5.06 10.06 29.76
N VAL A 424 5.79 9.03 29.29
CA VAL A 424 6.02 7.77 30.04
C VAL A 424 6.84 7.98 31.33
N ALA A 425 7.71 9.00 31.38
CA ALA A 425 8.48 9.31 32.58
C ALA A 425 7.72 10.19 33.60
N ALA A 426 6.57 10.73 33.20
CA ALA A 426 5.73 11.60 34.02
C ALA A 426 4.50 10.88 34.61
N GLU A 427 4.15 9.71 34.08
CA GLU A 427 3.23 8.71 34.67
C GLU A 427 3.97 7.80 35.65
#